data_AF-A0AA36CD87-F1
#
_entry.id   AF-A0AA36CD87-F1
#
_cell.length_a   1.000
_cell.length_b   1.000
_cell.length_c   1.000
_cell.angle_alpha   90.00
_cell.angle_beta   90.00
_cell.angle_gamma   90.00
#
_symmetry.space_group_name_H-M   'P 1'
#
loop_
_entity.id
_entity.type
_entity.pdbx_description
1 polymer ?
#
loop_
_entity_poly.entity_id
_entity_poly.type
_entity_poly.pdbx_seq_one_letter_code
_entity_poly.pdbx_strand_id
1 'polypeptide(L)' 'MDTQYTIEPVPGYEFLQRTAPDLPSHASRYNGKPLTLNERFGIYARGYLIHAIETESDERHERLVKTKTITKTK' A
#
# COMPACT_ATOMS: atom_id res chain seq x y z
N MET A 1 3.72 -3.35 20.55
CA MET A 1 4.46 -3.31 19.26
C MET A 1 3.64 -2.46 18.33
N ASP A 2 4.15 -1.31 17.92
CA ASP A 2 3.43 -0.39 17.06
C ASP A 2 3.53 -0.87 15.61
N THR A 3 2.40 -1.17 14.99
CA THR A 3 2.35 -1.55 13.57
C THR A 3 2.62 -0.32 12.71
N GLN A 4 3.68 -0.36 11.92
CA GLN A 4 3.94 0.64 10.90
C GLN A 4 3.25 0.25 9.59
N TYR A 5 2.87 1.22 8.78
CA TYR A 5 2.22 1.04 7.50
C TYR A 5 2.94 1.85 6.41
N THR A 6 2.96 1.29 5.20
CA THR A 6 3.27 2.01 3.96
C THR A 6 2.03 2.10 3.08
N ILE A 7 1.95 3.18 2.31
CA ILE A 7 0.90 3.38 1.30
C ILE A 7 1.59 3.58 -0.06
N GLU A 8 1.26 2.73 -1.02
CA GLU A 8 1.89 2.73 -2.34
C GLU A 8 0.86 2.84 -3.47
N PRO A 9 1.18 3.52 -4.59
CA PRO A 9 0.28 3.57 -5.74
C PRO A 9 0.01 2.17 -6.30
N VAL A 10 -1.27 1.84 -6.55
CA VAL A 10 -1.64 0.62 -7.28
C VAL A 10 -1.19 0.80 -8.74
N PRO A 11 -0.43 -0.16 -9.30
CA PRO A 11 -0.09 -0.13 -10.72
C PRO A 11 -1.35 -0.13 -11.60
N GLY A 12 -1.47 0.82 -12.53
CA GLY A 12 -2.58 0.90 -13.50
C GLY A 12 -3.83 1.67 -13.06
N TYR A 13 -3.78 2.40 -11.93
CA TYR A 13 -4.88 3.28 -11.46
C TYR A 13 -4.49 4.77 -11.54
N GLU A 14 -3.81 5.19 -12.60
CA GLU A 14 -3.21 6.52 -12.70
C GLU A 14 -4.24 7.66 -12.58
N PHE A 15 -5.45 7.47 -13.13
CA PHE A 15 -6.50 8.49 -13.08
C PHE A 15 -6.97 8.82 -11.65
N LEU A 16 -7.08 7.80 -10.79
CA LEU A 16 -7.55 7.98 -9.41
C LEU A 16 -6.48 8.64 -8.54
N GLN A 17 -5.21 8.32 -8.80
CA GLN A 17 -4.06 8.91 -8.08
C GLN A 17 -3.99 10.43 -8.27
N ARG A 18 -4.36 10.95 -9.44
CA ARG A 18 -4.37 12.40 -9.71
C ARG A 18 -5.27 13.20 -8.76
N THR A 19 -6.30 12.56 -8.18
CA THR A 19 -7.21 13.22 -7.25
C THR A 19 -6.67 13.28 -5.81
N ALA A 20 -5.67 12.46 -5.48
CA ALA A 20 -5.07 12.39 -4.15
C ALA A 20 -3.57 12.07 -4.23
N PRO A 21 -2.75 12.92 -4.88
CA PRO A 21 -1.33 12.63 -5.14
C PRO A 21 -0.49 12.56 -3.86
N ASP A 22 -0.90 13.28 -2.80
CA ASP A 22 -0.16 13.36 -1.55
C ASP A 22 -0.48 12.20 -0.58
N LEU A 23 -1.39 11.30 -0.93
CA LEU A 23 -1.83 10.22 -0.05
C LEU A 23 -0.67 9.32 0.45
N PRO A 24 0.32 8.93 -0.37
CA PRO A 24 1.48 8.17 0.10
C PRO A 24 2.26 8.88 1.20
N SER A 25 2.39 10.21 1.12
CA SER A 25 3.13 10.99 2.13
C SER A 25 2.45 10.97 3.51
N HIS A 26 1.17 10.61 3.55
CA HIS A 26 0.38 10.53 4.78
C HIS A 26 0.40 9.15 5.45
N ALA A 27 1.14 8.16 4.92
CA ALA A 27 1.24 6.82 5.50
C ALA A 27 1.58 6.84 7.01
N SER A 28 2.48 7.75 7.43
CA SER A 28 2.87 7.90 8.83
C SER A 28 1.73 8.24 9.78
N ARG A 29 0.65 8.87 9.29
CA ARG A 29 -0.55 9.20 10.09
C ARG A 29 -1.37 7.97 10.46
N TYR A 30 -1.09 6.83 9.85
CA TYR A 30 -1.76 5.55 10.09
C TYR A 30 -0.93 4.60 10.96
N ASN A 31 0.34 4.94 11.23
CA ASN A 31 1.23 4.13 12.07
C ASN A 31 0.78 4.14 13.54
N GLY A 32 0.89 2.99 14.20
CA GLY A 32 0.60 2.86 15.62
C GLY A 32 -0.89 2.97 15.99
N LYS A 33 -1.79 3.03 14.99
CA LYS A 33 -3.25 2.99 15.21
C LYS A 33 -3.93 1.94 14.32
N PRO A 34 -4.99 1.29 14.81
CA PRO A 34 -5.79 0.40 13.98
C PRO A 34 -6.57 1.20 12.91
N LEU A 35 -6.42 0.79 11.66
CA LEU A 35 -7.18 1.34 10.54
C LEU A 35 -8.62 0.83 10.54
N THR A 36 -9.57 1.76 10.44
CA THR A 36 -10.98 1.44 10.22
C THR A 36 -11.21 0.86 8.83
N LEU A 37 -12.33 0.15 8.66
CA LEU A 37 -12.72 -0.43 7.37
C LEU A 37 -12.88 0.65 6.29
N ASN A 38 -13.46 1.80 6.63
CA ASN A 38 -13.65 2.92 5.71
C ASN A 38 -12.32 3.55 5.26
N GLU A 39 -11.35 3.70 6.16
CA GLU A 39 -10.02 4.18 5.79
C GLU A 39 -9.35 3.23 4.80
N ARG A 40 -9.42 1.91 5.07
CA ARG A 40 -8.89 0.89 4.16
C ARG A 40 -9.54 0.98 2.78
N PHE A 41 -10.87 0.94 2.72
CA PHE A 41 -11.60 1.06 1.45
C PHE A 41 -11.31 2.37 0.73
N GLY A 42 -11.22 3.49 1.45
CA GLY A 42 -10.93 4.80 0.88
C GLY A 42 -9.56 4.87 0.22
N ILE A 43 -8.55 4.21 0.79
CA ILE A 43 -7.20 4.12 0.23
C ILE A 43 -7.23 3.25 -1.04
N TYR A 44 -7.83 2.05 -0.97
CA TYR A 44 -7.95 1.15 -2.12
C TYR A 44 -8.74 1.76 -3.28
N ALA A 45 -9.88 2.39 -3.01
CA ALA A 45 -10.73 3.01 -4.01
C ALA A 45 -10.08 4.20 -4.71
N ARG A 46 -9.02 4.79 -4.14
CA ARG A 46 -8.22 5.86 -4.75
C ARG A 46 -7.04 5.34 -5.57
N GLY A 47 -6.90 4.02 -5.69
CA GLY A 47 -5.81 3.40 -6.41
C GLY A 47 -4.52 3.37 -5.60
N TYR A 48 -4.62 3.18 -4.28
CA TYR A 48 -3.48 2.97 -3.39
C TYR A 48 -3.59 1.64 -2.63
N LEU A 49 -2.46 0.97 -2.39
CA LEU A 49 -2.32 -0.21 -1.55
C LEU A 49 -1.83 0.21 -0.18
N ILE A 50 -2.27 -0.49 0.87
CA ILE A 50 -1.74 -0.34 2.22
C ILE A 50 -1.08 -1.64 2.66
N HIS A 51 0.17 -1.54 3.11
CA HIS A 51 0.95 -2.68 3.63
C HIS A 51 1.35 -2.39 5.07
N ALA A 52 1.18 -3.36 5.96
CA ALA A 52 1.81 -3.31 7.27
C ALA A 52 3.30 -3.62 7.09
N ILE A 53 4.17 -2.77 7.61
CA ILE A 53 5.58 -3.08 7.77
C ILE A 53 5.66 -3.97 9.00
N GLU A 54 5.73 -5.27 8.77
CA GLU A 54 6.11 -6.21 9.82
C GLU A 54 7.63 -6.08 10.01
N THR A 55 8.05 -5.49 11.13
CA THR A 55 9.44 -5.58 11.58
C THR A 55 9.77 -7.04 11.83
N GLU A 56 10.53 -7.62 10.90
CA GLU A 56 11.17 -8.95 10.94
C GLU A 56 10.24 -10.14 11.20
N SER A 57 9.36 -10.47 10.25
CA SER A 57 9.14 -11.86 9.78
C SER A 57 7.92 -11.97 8.88
N ASP A 58 8.02 -11.68 7.59
CA ASP A 58 7.30 -12.54 6.63
C ASP A 58 7.72 -12.29 5.17
N GLU A 59 8.44 -13.28 4.64
CA GLU A 59 8.87 -13.48 3.26
C GLU A 59 7.71 -13.55 2.23
N ARG A 60 6.47 -13.27 2.64
CA ARG A 60 5.28 -13.33 1.78
C ARG A 60 5.11 -12.09 0.91
N HIS A 61 5.53 -10.91 1.38
CA HIS A 61 5.38 -9.67 0.59
C HIS A 61 6.34 -9.63 -0.61
N GLU A 62 7.59 -10.06 -0.44
CA GLU A 62 8.55 -10.18 -1.56
C GLU A 62 8.06 -11.08 -2.69
N ARG A 63 7.34 -12.17 -2.37
CA ARG A 63 6.82 -13.11 -3.38
C ARG A 63 5.73 -12.50 -4.27
N LEU A 64 4.89 -11.60 -3.73
CA LEU A 64 3.82 -10.94 -4.50
C LEU A 64 4.33 -9.78 -5.36
N VAL A 65 5.39 -9.08 -4.92
CA VAL A 65 6.04 -8.03 -5.70
C VAL A 65 6.90 -8.63 -6.83
N LYS A 66 7.71 -9.68 -6.55
CA LYS A 66 8.54 -10.34 -7.58
C LYS A 66 7.73 -11.00 -8.69
N THR A 67 6.55 -11.55 -8.40
CA THR A 67 5.70 -12.22 -9.40
C THR A 67 5.10 -11.27 -10.44
N LYS A 68 4.90 -9.99 -10.10
CA LYS A 68 4.53 -8.94 -11.06
C LYS A 68 5.68 -8.48 -11.95
N THR A 69 6.91 -8.53 -11.49
CA THR A 69 8.07 -8.07 -12.28
C THR A 69 8.53 -9.12 -13.31
N ILE A 70 8.28 -10.41 -13.07
CA ILE A 70 8.73 -11.50 -13.96
C ILE A 70 7.75 -11.72 -15.14
N THR A 71 6.51 -11.23 -15.07
CA THR A 71 5.49 -11.40 -16.14
C THR A 71 5.53 -10.32 -17.22
N LYS A 72 6.63 -9.57 -17.33
CA LYS A 72 6.86 -8.64 -18.45
C LYS A 72 8.20 -8.93 -19.14
N THR A 73 8.31 -10.11 -19.71
CA THR A 73 9.28 -10.37 -20.78
C THR A 73 8.52 -10.84 -22.01
N LYS A 74 8.64 -10.02 -23.05
CA LYS A 74 8.12 -10.19 -24.41
C LYS A 74 8.80 -11.36 -25.11
#